data_AF-A0A061S6A7-F1
#
_entry.id   AF-A0A061S6A7-F1
#
_cell.length_a   1.000
_cell.length_b   1.000
_cell.length_c   1.000
_cell.angle_alpha   90.00
_cell.angle_beta   90.00
_cell.angle_gamma   90.00
#
_symmetry.space_group_name_H-M   'P 1'
#
loop_
_entity.id
_entity.type
_entity.pdbx_description
1 polymer ?
#
loop_
_entity_poly.entity_id
_entity_poly.type
_entity_poly.pdbx_seq_one_letter_code
_entity_poly.pdbx_strand_id
1 'polypeptide(L)'
;MPENREGTLTATHFWDCIGASCDAPVLQPWDAAKYRYSAYYAPLDPTEFPRGPVYGEKLWMTGAVSDALTAALGPDDGCCGQDPEGAGGCGKCLLVTNPNAVNSAWKAVVMKKSRCPPSPDGCDKPQLNIAVPGYDNVLSSAANICGASGTIVSKSTSSVCGDWYNFGNSTLQACSCSALPDTTTQEVAAKHGCELFTAWGWTRRDPELAYEVVECPLEFVSVISGAFGPEGPIY
;
A
#
# COMPACT_ATOMS: atom_id res chain seq x y z
N MET A 1 14.57 -19.30 15.28
CA MET A 1 13.52 -19.10 14.26
C MET A 1 12.65 -17.99 14.81
N PRO A 2 12.32 -16.92 14.05
CA PRO A 2 11.30 -15.99 14.52
C PRO A 2 10.02 -16.81 14.72
N GLU A 3 9.31 -16.62 15.83
CA GLU A 3 7.94 -17.14 15.95
C GLU A 3 7.14 -16.62 14.76
N ASN A 4 6.54 -17.51 13.97
CA ASN A 4 5.54 -17.10 12.97
C ASN A 4 4.42 -16.36 13.71
N ARG A 5 4.38 -15.04 13.55
CA ARG A 5 3.35 -14.19 14.14
C ARG A 5 2.20 -14.11 13.15
N GLU A 6 1.14 -14.83 13.48
CA GLU A 6 -0.11 -14.88 12.74
C GLU A 6 -1.23 -14.21 13.54
N GLY A 7 -2.23 -13.67 12.85
CA GLY A 7 -3.39 -13.07 13.50
C GLY A 7 -4.42 -12.53 12.53
N THR A 8 -5.34 -11.73 13.06
CA THR A 8 -6.27 -10.94 12.25
C THR A 8 -6.00 -9.44 12.41
N LEU A 9 -6.35 -8.68 11.38
CA LEU A 9 -6.24 -7.23 11.35
C LEU A 9 -7.43 -6.63 10.62
N THR A 10 -7.77 -5.38 10.93
CA THR A 10 -8.71 -4.60 10.11
C THR A 10 -7.95 -3.95 8.98
N ALA A 11 -8.44 -4.08 7.75
CA ALA A 11 -7.81 -3.44 6.61
C ALA A 11 -8.66 -2.31 6.02
N THR A 12 -8.02 -1.28 5.47
CA THR A 12 -8.66 -0.28 4.61
C THR A 12 -7.75 0.00 3.41
N HIS A 13 -8.08 1.01 2.60
CA HIS A 13 -7.29 1.43 1.43
C HIS A 13 -7.09 2.95 1.40
N PHE A 14 -6.00 3.41 0.79
CA PHE A 14 -5.71 4.84 0.63
C PHE A 14 -4.88 5.11 -0.63
N TRP A 15 -4.87 6.37 -1.08
CA TRP A 15 -3.88 6.90 -2.03
C TRP A 15 -3.88 8.44 -2.02
N ASP A 16 -3.21 9.02 -1.04
CA ASP A 16 -3.21 10.46 -0.75
C ASP A 16 -2.05 11.21 -1.43
N CYS A 17 -1.19 10.50 -2.17
CA CYS A 17 -0.03 10.97 -2.92
C CYS A 17 1.10 11.61 -2.09
N ILE A 18 0.98 11.71 -0.76
CA ILE A 18 2.05 12.19 0.11
C ILE A 18 3.08 11.09 0.33
N GLY A 19 4.35 11.45 0.50
CA GLY A 19 5.41 10.46 0.74
C GLY A 19 5.13 9.54 1.94
N ALA A 20 5.69 8.33 1.88
CA ALA A 20 5.50 7.31 2.90
C ALA A 20 6.40 7.59 4.12
N SER A 21 5.96 7.33 5.36
CA SER A 21 6.78 7.70 6.55
C SER A 21 8.16 7.02 6.56
N CYS A 22 8.28 5.82 6.00
CA CYS A 22 9.57 5.14 5.83
C CYS A 22 10.55 5.90 4.90
N ASP A 23 10.06 6.77 4.03
CA ASP A 23 10.85 7.56 3.08
C ASP A 23 11.31 8.90 3.65
N ALA A 24 10.72 9.35 4.76
CA ALA A 24 11.03 10.66 5.33
C ALA A 24 12.53 10.83 5.69
N PRO A 25 13.21 9.84 6.29
CA PRO A 25 14.65 9.94 6.55
C PRO A 25 15.50 9.84 5.27
N VAL A 26 14.98 9.21 4.21
CA VAL A 26 15.69 9.02 2.94
C VAL A 26 15.78 10.33 2.17
N LEU A 27 14.71 11.14 2.19
CA LEU A 27 14.66 12.43 1.52
C LEU A 27 15.64 13.44 2.15
N GLN A 28 16.71 13.79 1.43
CA GLN A 28 17.79 14.62 1.95
C GLN A 28 18.40 15.52 0.85
N PRO A 29 18.43 16.86 1.04
CA PRO A 29 17.83 17.60 2.15
C PRO A 29 16.30 17.52 2.13
N TRP A 30 15.66 17.73 3.29
CA TRP A 30 14.19 17.73 3.36
C TRP A 30 13.59 18.80 2.45
N ASP A 31 12.71 18.37 1.54
CA ASP A 31 11.92 19.22 0.66
C ASP A 31 10.50 18.66 0.53
N ALA A 32 9.53 19.33 1.16
CA ALA A 32 8.13 18.91 1.13
C ALA A 32 7.54 18.83 -0.30
N ALA A 33 8.14 19.52 -1.29
CA ALA A 33 7.72 19.42 -2.68
C ALA A 33 8.14 18.10 -3.35
N LYS A 34 9.18 17.43 -2.85
CA LYS A 34 9.70 16.15 -3.35
C LYS A 34 9.17 14.94 -2.60
N TYR A 35 8.58 15.16 -1.42
CA TYR A 35 7.95 14.13 -0.61
C TYR A 35 6.62 13.66 -1.22
N ARG A 36 6.71 12.72 -2.16
CA ARG A 36 5.59 12.18 -2.96
C ARG A 36 5.56 10.67 -2.86
N TYR A 37 4.37 10.07 -2.83
CA TYR A 37 4.25 8.61 -2.88
C TYR A 37 4.70 8.12 -4.27
N SER A 38 5.55 7.09 -4.32
CA SER A 38 6.06 6.55 -5.58
C SER A 38 4.97 5.78 -6.34
N ALA A 39 4.93 5.91 -7.67
CA ALA A 39 4.06 5.10 -8.53
C ALA A 39 4.28 3.59 -8.34
N TYR A 40 5.54 3.20 -8.12
CA TYR A 40 5.93 1.80 -7.96
C TYR A 40 5.57 1.20 -6.60
N TYR A 41 4.91 1.97 -5.75
CA TYR A 41 4.26 1.46 -4.54
C TYR A 41 2.82 1.00 -4.78
N ALA A 42 2.26 1.25 -5.98
CA ALA A 42 0.98 0.67 -6.38
C ALA A 42 1.05 -0.87 -6.39
N PRO A 43 -0.08 -1.59 -6.28
CA PRO A 43 -0.09 -3.04 -6.39
C PRO A 43 0.60 -3.54 -7.67
N LEU A 44 1.40 -4.60 -7.53
CA LEU A 44 2.15 -5.23 -8.61
C LEU A 44 1.72 -6.69 -8.77
N ASP A 45 1.71 -7.20 -9.99
CA ASP A 45 1.53 -8.62 -10.28
C ASP A 45 2.88 -9.34 -10.16
N PRO A 46 3.08 -10.24 -9.18
CA PRO A 46 4.32 -11.00 -9.02
C PRO A 46 4.72 -11.79 -10.27
N THR A 47 3.77 -12.19 -11.11
CA THR A 47 4.03 -13.00 -12.31
C THR A 47 4.72 -12.23 -13.43
N GLU A 48 4.76 -10.89 -13.34
CA GLU A 48 5.53 -10.03 -14.24
C GLU A 48 7.03 -10.02 -13.91
N PHE A 49 7.43 -10.63 -12.77
CA PHE A 49 8.81 -10.66 -12.30
C PHE A 49 9.44 -12.05 -12.51
N PRO A 50 10.75 -12.13 -12.80
CA PRO A 50 11.40 -13.40 -13.18
C PRO A 50 11.26 -14.55 -12.17
N ARG A 51 11.25 -14.25 -10.86
CA ARG A 51 11.08 -15.28 -9.81
C ARG A 51 9.65 -15.53 -9.40
N GLY A 52 8.71 -14.70 -9.86
CA GLY A 52 7.30 -14.89 -9.56
C GLY A 52 6.95 -14.76 -8.07
N PRO A 53 5.74 -15.23 -7.69
CA PRO A 53 5.31 -15.22 -6.30
C PRO A 53 6.05 -16.27 -5.45
N VAL A 54 6.31 -15.94 -4.17
CA VAL A 54 7.05 -16.80 -3.23
C VAL A 54 6.11 -17.66 -2.38
N TYR A 55 4.96 -17.12 -2.00
CA TYR A 55 3.96 -17.72 -1.10
C TYR A 55 2.65 -18.10 -1.82
N GLY A 56 2.67 -18.05 -3.16
CA GLY A 56 1.50 -18.23 -4.01
C GLY A 56 0.58 -17.01 -4.08
N GLU A 57 1.07 -15.85 -3.66
CA GLU A 57 0.39 -14.57 -3.74
C GLU A 57 0.11 -14.11 -5.17
N LYS A 58 -0.90 -13.27 -5.32
CA LYS A 58 -1.31 -12.65 -6.58
C LYS A 58 -0.97 -11.17 -6.66
N LEU A 59 -0.61 -10.57 -5.53
CA LEU A 59 -0.30 -9.15 -5.44
C LEU A 59 0.91 -8.95 -4.53
N TRP A 60 1.80 -8.06 -4.94
CA TRP A 60 2.70 -7.35 -4.04
C TRP A 60 2.18 -5.93 -3.85
N MET A 61 2.11 -5.45 -2.61
CA MET A 61 1.51 -4.15 -2.28
C MET A 61 2.29 -3.47 -1.17
N THR A 62 2.17 -2.16 -1.05
CA THR A 62 2.65 -1.43 0.13
C THR A 62 1.48 -0.99 1.01
N GLY A 63 1.77 -0.61 2.24
CA GLY A 63 0.74 -0.09 3.13
C GLY A 63 1.24 0.70 4.33
N ALA A 64 0.29 1.36 4.99
CA ALA A 64 0.46 1.96 6.29
C ALA A 64 0.05 0.97 7.38
N VAL A 65 0.92 0.77 8.38
CA VAL A 65 0.76 -0.23 9.43
C VAL A 65 0.65 0.44 10.79
N SER A 66 -0.27 -0.06 11.63
CA SER A 66 -0.45 0.34 13.03
C SER A 66 0.74 0.06 13.94
N ASP A 67 0.81 0.76 15.07
CA ASP A 67 1.87 0.53 16.06
C ASP A 67 1.74 -0.88 16.66
N ALA A 68 0.50 -1.32 16.91
CA ALA A 68 0.21 -2.67 17.39
C ALA A 68 0.69 -3.75 16.41
N LEU A 69 0.49 -3.55 15.10
CA LEU A 69 0.96 -4.49 14.08
C LEU A 69 2.46 -4.33 13.80
N THR A 70 3.03 -3.14 13.98
CA THR A 70 4.48 -2.89 13.88
C THR A 70 5.25 -3.65 14.95
N ALA A 71 4.71 -3.76 16.17
CA ALA A 71 5.30 -4.59 17.21
C ALA A 71 5.46 -6.06 16.79
N ALA A 72 4.58 -6.57 15.92
CA ALA A 72 4.69 -7.89 15.32
C ALA A 72 5.82 -7.98 14.28
N LEU A 73 6.00 -6.93 13.46
CA LEU A 73 7.02 -6.86 12.39
C LEU A 73 8.46 -6.71 12.92
N GLY A 74 8.63 -6.07 14.08
CA GLY A 74 9.95 -5.84 14.68
C GLY A 74 10.69 -4.64 14.04
N PRO A 75 12.03 -4.60 14.12
CA PRO A 75 12.82 -3.45 13.65
C PRO A 75 12.78 -3.30 12.12
N ASP A 76 13.16 -2.11 11.65
CA ASP A 76 13.33 -1.82 10.22
C ASP A 76 14.28 -2.84 9.56
N ASP A 77 14.00 -3.18 8.30
CA ASP A 77 14.83 -4.12 7.54
C ASP A 77 16.13 -3.47 7.01
N GLY A 78 16.17 -2.14 6.93
CA GLY A 78 17.33 -1.37 6.49
C GLY A 78 17.44 -1.14 4.98
N CYS A 79 16.63 -1.83 4.15
CA CYS A 79 16.65 -1.67 2.68
C CYS A 79 15.71 -0.60 2.14
N CYS A 80 14.57 -0.42 2.80
CA CYS A 80 13.35 0.05 2.15
C CYS A 80 12.74 1.23 2.92
N GLY A 81 13.62 2.08 3.43
CA GLY A 81 13.29 3.17 4.34
C GLY A 81 13.42 2.80 5.81
N GLN A 82 13.22 3.79 6.67
CA GLN A 82 13.33 3.68 8.13
C GLN A 82 12.27 4.55 8.78
N ASP A 83 11.78 4.14 9.95
CA ASP A 83 10.86 4.93 10.76
C ASP A 83 11.31 4.87 12.23
N PRO A 84 12.39 5.60 12.58
CA PRO A 84 12.97 5.56 13.91
C PRO A 84 12.01 6.08 14.98
N GLU A 85 11.02 6.90 14.59
CA GLU A 85 10.00 7.45 15.48
C GLU A 85 8.73 6.57 15.56
N GLY A 86 8.56 5.62 14.63
CA GLY A 86 7.40 4.75 14.46
C GLY A 86 7.59 3.28 14.86
N ALA A 87 8.54 3.01 15.77
CA ALA A 87 8.84 1.70 16.33
C ALA A 87 9.40 0.64 15.35
N GLY A 88 9.78 1.03 14.13
CA GLY A 88 10.44 0.17 13.14
C GLY A 88 9.51 -0.47 12.10
N GLY A 89 9.91 -1.61 11.53
CA GLY A 89 9.11 -2.42 10.60
C GLY A 89 9.11 -1.95 9.14
N CYS A 90 9.76 -0.83 8.80
CA CYS A 90 9.91 -0.41 7.41
C CYS A 90 10.63 -1.49 6.61
N GLY A 91 10.06 -1.84 5.45
CA GLY A 91 10.59 -2.92 4.61
C GLY A 91 10.23 -4.33 5.07
N LYS A 92 9.46 -4.51 6.16
CA LYS A 92 8.96 -5.83 6.57
C LYS A 92 7.62 -6.16 5.90
N CYS A 93 7.36 -7.45 5.70
CA CYS A 93 6.21 -7.92 4.94
C CYS A 93 5.22 -8.75 5.76
N LEU A 94 3.96 -8.63 5.35
CA LEU A 94 2.84 -9.47 5.78
C LEU A 94 2.33 -10.26 4.58
N LEU A 95 2.05 -11.55 4.76
CA LEU A 95 1.21 -12.30 3.84
C LEU A 95 -0.23 -12.20 4.34
N VAL A 96 -1.13 -11.65 3.53
CA VAL A 96 -2.53 -11.43 3.92
C VAL A 96 -3.50 -12.19 3.03
N THR A 97 -4.63 -12.60 3.61
CA THR A 97 -5.77 -13.20 2.91
C THR A 97 -7.07 -12.52 3.29
N ASN A 98 -7.99 -12.41 2.34
CA ASN A 98 -9.34 -11.90 2.57
C ASN A 98 -10.35 -13.02 2.33
N PRO A 99 -10.81 -13.74 3.37
CA PRO A 99 -11.73 -14.86 3.20
C PRO A 99 -13.09 -14.44 2.65
N ASN A 100 -13.43 -13.15 2.72
CA ASN A 100 -14.70 -12.59 2.28
C ASN A 100 -14.65 -11.96 0.89
N ALA A 101 -13.48 -11.89 0.23
CA ALA A 101 -13.36 -11.36 -1.12
C ALA A 101 -13.99 -12.30 -2.15
N VAL A 102 -14.39 -11.77 -3.31
CA VAL A 102 -14.86 -12.58 -4.44
C VAL A 102 -13.79 -13.59 -4.87
N ASN A 103 -12.52 -13.15 -4.94
CA ASN A 103 -11.38 -14.02 -5.15
C ASN A 103 -10.70 -14.36 -3.81
N SER A 104 -11.44 -15.00 -2.91
CA SER A 104 -10.98 -15.32 -1.54
C SER A 104 -9.77 -16.26 -1.45
N ALA A 105 -9.45 -16.98 -2.53
CA ALA A 105 -8.24 -17.81 -2.62
C ALA A 105 -6.96 -17.00 -2.85
N TRP A 106 -7.07 -15.71 -3.24
CA TRP A 106 -5.91 -14.87 -3.48
C TRP A 106 -5.23 -14.47 -2.17
N LYS A 107 -3.90 -14.46 -2.19
CA LYS A 107 -3.07 -13.87 -1.15
C LYS A 107 -2.38 -12.63 -1.69
N ALA A 108 -1.97 -11.75 -0.79
CA ALA A 108 -1.11 -10.63 -1.13
C ALA A 108 0.05 -10.52 -0.15
N VAL A 109 1.23 -10.16 -0.63
CA VAL A 109 2.33 -9.73 0.23
C VAL A 109 2.27 -8.21 0.35
N VAL A 110 2.25 -7.69 1.59
CA VAL A 110 2.16 -6.27 1.87
C VAL A 110 3.39 -5.81 2.64
N MET A 111 4.18 -4.92 2.05
CA MET A 111 5.33 -4.30 2.71
C MET A 111 4.92 -3.03 3.45
N LYS A 112 5.34 -2.90 4.71
CA LYS A 112 5.17 -1.63 5.45
C LYS A 112 6.03 -0.54 4.81
N LYS A 113 5.37 0.52 4.35
CA LYS A 113 5.99 1.77 3.85
C LYS A 113 5.58 3.00 4.63
N SER A 114 4.46 2.94 5.35
CA SER A 114 4.01 4.03 6.21
C SER A 114 3.62 3.50 7.58
N ARG A 115 3.61 4.40 8.56
CA ARG A 115 2.85 4.28 9.80
C ARG A 115 1.45 4.83 9.57
N CYS A 116 0.41 4.25 10.17
CA CYS A 116 -0.90 4.91 10.15
C CYS A 116 -0.79 6.29 10.84
N PRO A 117 -1.55 7.30 10.38
CA PRO A 117 -1.58 8.58 11.07
C PRO A 117 -2.11 8.36 12.50
N PRO A 118 -1.48 8.97 13.53
CA PRO A 118 -1.96 8.87 14.90
C PRO A 118 -3.33 9.56 14.99
N SER A 119 -4.39 8.74 15.07
CA SER A 119 -5.77 9.16 15.31
C SER A 119 -6.18 8.60 16.68
N PRO A 120 -7.09 9.27 17.43
CA PRO A 120 -7.51 8.81 18.75
C PRO A 120 -7.98 7.34 18.85
N ASP A 121 -8.31 6.68 17.73
CA ASP A 121 -8.87 5.31 17.72
C ASP A 121 -8.16 4.30 16.78
N GLY A 122 -7.01 4.64 16.16
CA GLY A 122 -6.56 3.95 14.92
C GLY A 122 -5.28 3.11 14.95
N CYS A 123 -4.28 3.46 15.77
CA CYS A 123 -2.95 2.82 15.68
C CYS A 123 -2.66 1.83 16.83
N ASP A 124 -3.53 1.74 17.84
CA ASP A 124 -3.41 0.87 19.01
C ASP A 124 -3.93 -0.56 18.76
N LYS A 125 -4.69 -0.78 17.69
CA LYS A 125 -5.17 -2.09 17.24
C LYS A 125 -4.51 -2.50 15.93
N PRO A 126 -4.38 -3.81 15.63
CA PRO A 126 -3.84 -4.27 14.35
C PRO A 126 -4.65 -3.74 13.16
N GLN A 127 -4.12 -2.71 12.51
CA GLN A 127 -4.67 -2.10 11.30
C GLN A 127 -3.64 -2.07 10.17
N LEU A 128 -4.12 -2.29 8.94
CA LEU A 128 -3.38 -2.16 7.69
C LEU A 128 -4.17 -1.28 6.71
N ASN A 129 -3.62 -0.16 6.26
CA ASN A 129 -4.19 0.62 5.17
C ASN A 129 -3.36 0.33 3.91
N ILE A 130 -3.96 -0.30 2.91
CA ILE A 130 -3.27 -0.72 1.69
C ILE A 130 -3.21 0.45 0.71
N ALA A 131 -2.03 0.71 0.15
CA ALA A 131 -1.87 1.76 -0.84
C ALA A 131 -2.42 1.28 -2.19
N VAL A 132 -3.50 1.89 -2.67
CA VAL A 132 -4.15 1.52 -3.93
C VAL A 132 -4.58 2.77 -4.68
N PRO A 133 -3.95 3.09 -5.83
CA PRO A 133 -4.37 4.20 -6.67
C PRO A 133 -5.87 4.14 -7.01
N GLY A 134 -6.56 5.27 -6.93
CA GLY A 134 -8.00 5.32 -7.20
C GLY A 134 -8.89 5.03 -6.00
N TYR A 135 -8.35 4.53 -4.89
CA TYR A 135 -9.12 4.12 -3.71
C TYR A 135 -8.99 5.07 -2.52
N ASP A 136 -8.47 6.28 -2.69
CA ASP A 136 -8.45 7.25 -1.60
C ASP A 136 -9.87 7.67 -1.20
N ASN A 137 -10.11 7.81 0.10
CA ASN A 137 -11.37 8.34 0.62
C ASN A 137 -11.16 9.81 1.00
N VAL A 138 -11.41 10.72 0.05
CA VAL A 138 -11.10 12.16 0.19
C VAL A 138 -11.75 12.81 1.42
N LEU A 139 -12.91 12.32 1.86
CA LEU A 139 -13.59 12.83 3.07
C LEU A 139 -12.87 12.44 4.37
N SER A 140 -12.08 11.36 4.35
CA SER A 140 -11.30 10.87 5.49
C SER A 140 -9.80 11.18 5.37
N SER A 141 -9.33 11.54 4.17
CA SER A 141 -7.92 11.72 3.82
C SER A 141 -7.50 13.19 3.95
N ALA A 142 -7.33 13.65 5.19
CA ALA A 142 -6.90 15.04 5.47
C ALA A 142 -5.54 15.41 4.85
N ALA A 143 -4.74 14.41 4.46
CA ALA A 143 -3.41 14.56 3.88
C ALA A 143 -3.37 14.47 2.34
N ASN A 144 -4.52 14.34 1.64
CA ASN A 144 -4.52 14.18 0.17
C ASN A 144 -3.95 15.42 -0.54
N ILE A 145 -2.74 15.24 -1.10
CA ILE A 145 -2.01 16.23 -1.91
C ILE A 145 -2.05 15.91 -3.41
N CYS A 146 -2.80 14.90 -3.84
CA CYS A 146 -2.91 14.53 -5.25
C CYS A 146 -3.31 15.75 -6.11
N GLY A 147 -2.79 15.85 -7.33
CA GLY A 147 -2.90 17.03 -8.19
C GLY A 147 -1.91 18.15 -7.89
N ALA A 148 -1.11 18.05 -6.82
CA ALA A 148 0.06 18.92 -6.62
C ALA A 148 1.19 18.55 -7.60
N SER A 149 2.14 19.47 -7.77
CA SER A 149 3.35 19.21 -8.57
C SER A 149 4.09 17.96 -8.04
N GLY A 150 4.51 17.09 -8.97
CA GLY A 150 5.19 15.83 -8.68
C GLY A 150 4.28 14.66 -8.31
N THR A 151 2.95 14.84 -8.28
CA THR A 151 1.99 13.73 -8.12
C THR A 151 1.57 13.15 -9.48
N ILE A 152 1.21 11.86 -9.51
CA ILE A 152 0.88 11.12 -10.74
C ILE A 152 -0.62 11.17 -11.06
N VAL A 153 -1.46 11.38 -10.03
CA VAL A 153 -2.91 11.41 -10.16
C VAL A 153 -3.47 12.69 -9.55
N SER A 154 -4.63 13.13 -10.02
CA SER A 154 -5.39 14.24 -9.44
C SER A 154 -6.17 13.80 -8.20
N LYS A 155 -6.68 14.75 -7.40
CA LYS A 155 -7.61 14.42 -6.30
C LYS A 155 -8.85 13.65 -6.73
N SER A 156 -9.38 13.96 -7.92
CA SER A 156 -10.57 13.28 -8.43
C SER A 156 -10.29 11.84 -8.87
N THR A 157 -9.12 11.62 -9.48
CA THR A 157 -8.73 10.29 -9.97
C THR A 157 -8.13 9.43 -8.87
N SER A 158 -7.57 10.01 -7.80
CA SER A 158 -7.13 9.26 -6.62
C SER A 158 -8.27 8.60 -5.86
N SER A 159 -9.51 9.03 -6.06
CA SER A 159 -10.69 8.58 -5.30
C SER A 159 -11.81 7.99 -6.14
N VAL A 160 -11.58 7.69 -7.43
CA VAL A 160 -12.62 7.19 -8.35
C VAL A 160 -13.35 5.95 -7.83
N CYS A 161 -12.67 5.16 -6.99
CA CYS A 161 -13.18 3.96 -6.34
C CYS A 161 -13.18 4.05 -4.81
N GLY A 162 -12.90 5.22 -4.22
CA GLY A 162 -12.74 5.36 -2.76
C GLY A 162 -14.01 5.08 -1.94
N ASP A 163 -15.17 5.12 -2.58
CA ASP A 163 -16.50 4.91 -2.01
C ASP A 163 -17.31 3.83 -2.74
N TRP A 164 -16.63 2.91 -3.43
CA TRP A 164 -17.23 1.81 -4.21
C TRP A 164 -18.33 1.04 -3.45
N TYR A 165 -18.21 0.92 -2.12
CA TYR A 165 -19.14 0.22 -1.24
C TYR A 165 -20.55 0.86 -1.19
N ASN A 166 -20.70 2.09 -1.67
CA ASN A 166 -22.01 2.75 -1.84
C ASN A 166 -22.71 2.35 -3.15
N PHE A 167 -22.00 1.71 -4.09
CA PHE A 167 -22.47 1.52 -5.47
C PHE A 167 -22.51 0.04 -5.90
N GLY A 168 -22.03 -0.89 -5.08
CA GLY A 168 -22.19 -2.32 -5.35
C GLY A 168 -21.60 -3.22 -4.27
N ASN A 169 -21.73 -4.53 -4.49
CA ASN A 169 -21.41 -5.55 -3.49
C ASN A 169 -19.93 -5.95 -3.46
N SER A 170 -19.14 -5.51 -4.45
CA SER A 170 -17.70 -5.74 -4.49
C SER A 170 -16.99 -4.71 -5.34
N THR A 171 -15.68 -4.58 -5.17
CA THR A 171 -14.84 -3.76 -6.05
C THR A 171 -15.00 -4.13 -7.54
N LEU A 172 -15.13 -5.42 -7.85
CA LEU A 172 -15.36 -5.91 -9.22
C LEU A 172 -16.63 -5.36 -9.88
N GLN A 173 -17.67 -5.05 -9.09
CA GLN A 173 -18.94 -4.56 -9.61
C GLN A 173 -19.04 -3.03 -9.60
N ALA A 174 -18.37 -2.39 -8.63
CA ALA A 174 -18.62 -1.00 -8.27
C ALA A 174 -17.46 -0.04 -8.56
N CYS A 175 -16.32 -0.54 -9.02
CA CYS A 175 -15.14 0.26 -9.35
C CYS A 175 -14.75 0.10 -10.82
N SER A 176 -14.30 1.20 -11.42
CA SER A 176 -13.59 1.20 -12.71
C SER A 176 -12.36 2.10 -12.61
N CYS A 177 -11.19 1.52 -12.90
CA CYS A 177 -9.92 2.25 -12.94
C CYS A 177 -9.71 3.04 -14.24
N SER A 178 -10.70 3.03 -15.16
CA SER A 178 -10.59 3.67 -16.47
C SER A 178 -10.34 5.18 -16.42
N ALA A 179 -10.70 5.84 -15.32
CA ALA A 179 -10.47 7.27 -15.13
C ALA A 179 -9.04 7.61 -14.68
N LEU A 180 -8.24 6.62 -14.24
CA LEU A 180 -6.83 6.86 -13.96
C LEU A 180 -6.10 7.14 -15.28
N PRO A 181 -5.16 8.09 -15.27
CA PRO A 181 -4.34 8.39 -16.44
C PRO A 181 -3.46 7.19 -16.82
N ASP A 182 -3.02 7.14 -18.07
CA ASP A 182 -2.21 6.04 -18.63
C ASP A 182 -1.24 6.49 -19.72
N THR A 183 -0.79 7.74 -19.68
CA THR A 183 0.07 8.33 -20.71
C THR A 183 1.56 8.14 -20.44
N THR A 184 1.94 8.07 -19.16
CA THR A 184 3.33 7.82 -18.72
C THR A 184 3.47 6.44 -18.07
N THR A 185 4.69 5.94 -17.94
CA THR A 185 4.94 4.63 -17.30
C THR A 185 4.47 4.59 -15.84
N GLN A 186 4.55 5.72 -15.14
CA GLN A 186 4.09 5.88 -13.77
C GLN A 186 2.57 5.82 -13.66
N GLU A 187 1.89 6.49 -14.60
CA GLU A 187 0.43 6.48 -14.69
C GLU A 187 -0.09 5.08 -15.04
N VAL A 188 0.56 4.40 -15.99
CA VAL A 188 0.25 3.00 -16.33
C VAL A 188 0.44 2.09 -15.11
N ALA A 189 1.53 2.23 -14.36
CA ALA A 189 1.76 1.46 -13.14
C ALA A 189 0.65 1.70 -12.09
N ALA A 190 0.24 2.96 -11.90
CA ALA A 190 -0.82 3.30 -10.97
C ALA A 190 -2.18 2.71 -11.39
N LYS A 191 -2.52 2.84 -12.68
CA LYS A 191 -3.75 2.27 -13.24
C LYS A 191 -3.77 0.75 -13.14
N HIS A 192 -2.67 0.09 -13.49
CA HIS A 192 -2.54 -1.35 -13.37
C HIS A 192 -2.70 -1.82 -11.92
N GLY A 193 -2.09 -1.13 -10.96
CA GLY A 193 -2.25 -1.46 -9.55
C GLY A 193 -3.69 -1.29 -9.04
N CYS A 194 -4.42 -0.27 -9.53
CA CYS A 194 -5.85 -0.12 -9.28
C CYS A 194 -6.64 -1.35 -9.80
N GLU A 195 -6.35 -1.80 -11.02
CA GLU A 195 -7.04 -2.92 -11.67
C GLU A 195 -6.78 -4.24 -10.93
N LEU A 196 -5.53 -4.50 -10.52
CA LEU A 196 -5.17 -5.69 -9.74
C LEU A 196 -5.93 -5.76 -8.41
N PHE A 197 -5.96 -4.65 -7.65
CA PHE A 197 -6.71 -4.61 -6.40
C PHE A 197 -8.22 -4.75 -6.64
N THR A 198 -8.75 -4.08 -7.67
CA THR A 198 -10.15 -4.21 -8.08
C THR A 198 -10.50 -5.67 -8.34
N ALA A 199 -9.62 -6.38 -9.04
CA ALA A 199 -9.77 -7.79 -9.38
C ALA A 199 -9.77 -8.72 -8.16
N TRP A 200 -9.12 -8.34 -7.05
CA TRP A 200 -9.20 -9.12 -5.81
C TRP A 200 -10.65 -9.23 -5.30
N GLY A 201 -11.47 -8.22 -5.55
CA GLY A 201 -12.91 -8.31 -5.35
C GLY A 201 -13.32 -8.15 -3.90
N TRP A 202 -12.78 -7.15 -3.19
CA TRP A 202 -13.20 -6.86 -1.81
C TRP A 202 -14.70 -6.59 -1.74
N THR A 203 -15.37 -7.16 -0.74
CA THR A 203 -16.83 -7.08 -0.52
C THR A 203 -17.22 -6.21 0.67
N ARG A 204 -16.23 -5.73 1.43
CA ARG A 204 -16.39 -4.76 2.52
C ARG A 204 -15.35 -3.64 2.39
N ARG A 205 -15.71 -2.44 2.83
CA ARG A 205 -14.79 -1.29 2.95
C ARG A 205 -13.65 -1.59 3.93
N ASP A 206 -13.99 -2.24 5.04
CA ASP A 206 -13.14 -2.48 6.20
C ASP A 206 -13.07 -3.97 6.57
N PRO A 207 -12.61 -4.86 5.67
CA PRO A 207 -12.60 -6.27 5.95
C PRO A 207 -11.62 -6.61 7.09
N GLU A 208 -11.97 -7.66 7.84
CA GLU A 208 -10.98 -8.36 8.64
C GLU A 208 -10.16 -9.28 7.71
N LEU A 209 -8.83 -9.15 7.75
CA LEU A 209 -7.90 -10.00 7.02
C LEU A 209 -7.16 -10.91 8.00
N ALA A 210 -6.86 -12.14 7.57
CA ALA A 210 -5.85 -12.95 8.25
C ALA A 210 -4.46 -12.57 7.73
N TYR A 211 -3.48 -12.51 8.62
CA TYR A 211 -2.10 -12.18 8.28
C TYR A 211 -1.09 -13.14 8.91
N GLU A 212 0.06 -13.25 8.25
CA GLU A 212 1.29 -13.87 8.76
C GLU A 212 2.46 -12.91 8.49
N VAL A 213 3.37 -12.75 9.43
CA VAL A 213 4.65 -12.04 9.19
C VAL A 213 5.56 -12.95 8.36
N VAL A 214 6.02 -12.46 7.20
CA VAL A 214 6.85 -13.24 6.26
C VAL A 214 8.05 -12.46 5.77
N GLU A 215 9.06 -13.16 5.26
CA GLU A 215 10.15 -12.52 4.53
C GLU A 215 9.63 -11.90 3.23
N CYS A 216 10.11 -10.69 2.90
CA CYS A 216 9.71 -10.06 1.65
C CYS A 216 10.32 -10.79 0.44
N PRO A 217 9.55 -11.01 -0.64
CA PRO A 217 10.10 -11.48 -1.92
C PRO A 217 11.23 -10.57 -2.41
N LEU A 218 12.34 -11.15 -2.88
CA LEU A 218 13.56 -10.40 -3.20
C LEU A 218 13.37 -9.39 -4.35
N GLU A 219 12.62 -9.75 -5.39
CA GLU A 219 12.24 -8.83 -6.46
C GLU A 219 11.37 -7.69 -5.95
N PHE A 220 10.45 -7.98 -5.01
CA PHE A 220 9.63 -6.93 -4.42
C PHE A 220 10.49 -5.94 -3.63
N VAL A 221 11.43 -6.44 -2.82
CA VAL A 221 12.45 -5.63 -2.14
C VAL A 221 13.25 -4.79 -3.15
N SER A 222 13.68 -5.39 -4.27
CA SER A 222 14.43 -4.67 -5.31
C SER A 222 13.63 -3.52 -5.93
N VAL A 223 12.34 -3.72 -6.21
CA VAL A 223 11.47 -2.66 -6.75
C VAL A 223 11.31 -1.55 -5.72
N ILE A 224 10.94 -1.90 -4.49
CA ILE A 224 10.61 -0.90 -3.47
C ILE A 224 11.84 -0.11 -3.00
N SER A 225 12.99 -0.78 -2.84
CA SER A 225 14.24 -0.10 -2.47
C SER A 225 14.76 0.84 -3.55
N GLY A 226 14.45 0.57 -4.83
CA GLY A 226 14.80 1.44 -5.95
C GLY A 226 13.78 2.54 -6.29
N ALA A 227 12.61 2.54 -5.65
CA ALA A 227 11.49 3.41 -6.04
C ALA A 227 11.51 4.82 -5.42
N PHE A 228 12.38 5.06 -4.44
CA PHE A 228 12.51 6.34 -3.74
C PHE A 228 13.96 6.59 -3.31
N GLY A 229 14.45 7.82 -3.50
CA GLY A 229 15.80 8.21 -3.12
C GLY A 229 15.87 9.60 -2.48
N PRO A 230 17.08 10.16 -2.32
CA PRO A 230 17.29 11.44 -1.63
C PRO A 230 16.53 12.64 -2.22
N GLU A 231 16.13 12.53 -3.50
CA GLU A 231 15.44 13.58 -4.26
C GLU A 231 13.94 13.28 -4.49
N GLY A 232 13.39 12.26 -3.83
CA GLY A 232 11.99 11.84 -4.00
C GLY A 232 11.85 10.53 -4.79
N PRO A 233 10.67 10.25 -5.37
CA PRO A 233 10.45 9.07 -6.20
C PRO A 233 11.43 8.95 -7.38
N ILE A 234 11.83 7.72 -7.69
CA ILE A 234 12.69 7.37 -8.82
C ILE A 234 11.86 6.61 -9.84
N TYR A 235 11.94 7.03 -11.10
CA TYR A 235 11.23 6.42 -12.23
C TYR A 235 12.15 6.18 -13.42
#